data_AF-A0A7J3ZKG2-F1
#
_entry.id   AF-A0A7J3ZKG2-F1
#
_cell.length_a   1.000
_cell.length_b   1.000
_cell.length_c   1.000
_cell.angle_alpha   90.00
_cell.angle_beta   90.00
_cell.angle_gamma   90.00
#
_symmetry.space_group_name_H-M   'P 1'
#
loop_
_entity.id
_entity.type
_entity.pdbx_description
1 polymer ?
#
loop_
_entity_poly.entity_id
_entity_poly.type
_entity_poly.pdbx_seq_one_letter_code
_entity_poly.pdbx_strand_id
1 'polypeptide(L)'
;SKLESNEDIEAVIAAVELPSPYGILEIDENGMIRRFVEKPTIENTWINAGIYAMRRSIVEKCPEKGDIEKTVFPQLAVQGRLAAVKYTGVVWKSIDSHKDIEEATEAISEIIQK
;
A
#
# COMPACT_ATOMS: atom_id res chain seq x y z
N SER A 1 -3.86 -10.87 -15.87
CA SER A 1 -3.45 -10.36 -14.54
C SER A 1 -3.14 -11.56 -13.63
N LYS A 2 -2.53 -11.38 -12.45
CA LYS A 2 -2.28 -12.50 -11.49
C LYS A 2 -3.56 -13.29 -11.16
N LEU A 3 -4.70 -12.60 -11.18
CA LEU A 3 -6.03 -13.17 -10.96
C LEU A 3 -6.45 -14.12 -12.11
N GLU A 4 -6.17 -13.75 -13.37
CA GLU A 4 -6.48 -14.59 -14.55
C GLU A 4 -5.53 -15.79 -14.69
N SER A 5 -4.29 -15.66 -14.23
CA SER A 5 -3.27 -16.71 -14.38
C SER A 5 -3.34 -17.81 -13.32
N ASN A 6 -4.16 -17.65 -12.29
CA ASN A 6 -4.30 -18.63 -11.20
C ASN A 6 -5.75 -18.62 -10.66
N GLU A 7 -6.44 -19.75 -10.83
CA GLU A 7 -7.84 -19.91 -10.41
C GLU A 7 -8.02 -19.96 -8.89
N ASP A 8 -6.98 -20.35 -8.14
CA ASP A 8 -7.01 -20.43 -6.68
C ASP A 8 -6.97 -19.04 -6.03
N ILE A 9 -6.43 -18.04 -6.75
CA ILE A 9 -6.43 -16.65 -6.31
C ILE A 9 -7.81 -16.05 -6.55
N GLU A 10 -8.39 -15.53 -5.47
CA GLU A 10 -9.70 -14.88 -5.51
C GLU A 10 -9.61 -13.35 -5.45
N ALA A 11 -8.52 -12.81 -4.91
CA ALA A 11 -8.30 -11.37 -4.80
C ALA A 11 -6.81 -11.01 -4.96
N VAL A 12 -6.57 -9.83 -5.53
CA VAL A 12 -5.27 -9.23 -5.71
C VAL A 12 -5.30 -7.80 -5.17
N ILE A 13 -4.35 -7.48 -4.30
CA ILE A 13 -4.16 -6.14 -3.72
C ILE A 13 -2.99 -5.44 -4.43
N ALA A 14 -3.18 -4.17 -4.82
CA ALA A 14 -2.06 -3.32 -5.17
C ALA A 14 -1.31 -2.93 -3.89
N ALA A 15 -0.01 -3.23 -3.85
CA ALA A 15 0.85 -2.90 -2.73
C ALA A 15 1.90 -1.89 -3.15
N VAL A 16 2.10 -0.87 -2.33
CA VAL A 16 3.14 0.15 -2.48
C VAL A 16 4.09 0.09 -1.29
N GLU A 17 5.30 0.61 -1.46
CA GLU A 17 6.23 0.74 -0.34
C GLU A 17 5.71 1.79 0.65
N LEU A 18 5.98 1.59 1.95
CA LEU A 18 5.51 2.46 3.01
C LEU A 18 6.19 3.84 2.92
N PRO A 19 5.47 4.94 2.59
CA PRO A 19 6.00 6.28 2.80
C PRO A 19 5.96 6.57 4.30
N SER A 20 7.12 6.84 4.89
CA SER A 20 7.18 7.23 6.30
C SER A 20 6.69 8.67 6.45
N PRO A 21 5.72 8.94 7.34
CA PRO A 21 5.34 10.31 7.68
C PRO A 21 6.41 11.00 8.55
N TYR A 22 7.43 10.26 9.00
CA TYR A 22 8.48 10.72 9.91
C TYR A 22 9.87 10.58 9.28
N GLY A 23 10.82 11.38 9.74
CA GLY A 23 12.24 11.15 9.47
C GLY A 23 12.76 9.87 10.13
N ILE A 24 13.61 9.14 9.41
CA ILE A 24 14.28 7.93 9.89
C ILE A 24 15.75 8.21 10.15
N LEU A 25 16.24 7.69 11.27
CA LEU A 25 17.63 7.82 11.73
C LEU A 25 18.34 6.47 11.61
N GLU A 26 19.52 6.48 10.99
CA GLU A 26 20.46 5.36 11.10
C GLU A 26 21.43 5.69 12.25
N ILE A 27 21.32 4.95 13.36
CA ILE A 27 22.12 5.16 14.57
C ILE A 27 23.06 3.96 14.74
N ASP A 28 24.34 4.21 14.95
CA ASP A 28 25.32 3.15 15.19
C ASP A 28 25.33 2.65 16.64
N GLU A 29 26.14 1.63 16.90
CA GLU A 29 26.29 1.02 18.23
C GLU A 29 26.81 1.97 19.32
N ASN A 30 27.44 3.09 18.93
CA ASN A 30 27.92 4.11 19.85
C ASN A 30 26.89 5.23 20.08
N GLY A 31 25.69 5.09 19.51
CA GLY A 31 24.63 6.10 19.59
C GLY A 31 24.82 7.28 18.64
N MET A 32 25.73 7.20 17.67
CA MET A 32 25.98 8.28 16.71
C MET A 32 25.06 8.17 15.51
N ILE A 33 24.39 9.27 15.16
CA ILE A 33 23.57 9.35 13.94
C ILE A 33 24.49 9.37 12.72
N ARG A 34 24.37 8.35 11.87
CA ARG A 34 25.11 8.22 10.60
C ARG A 34 24.33 8.77 9.42
N ARG A 35 23.00 8.75 9.49
CA ARG A 35 22.12 9.27 8.44
C ARG A 35 20.82 9.79 9.03
N PHE A 36 20.35 10.90 8.46
CA PHE A 36 19.01 11.45 8.67
C PHE A 36 18.32 11.50 7.31
N VAL A 37 17.17 10.83 7.18
CA VAL A 37 16.38 10.88 5.95
C VAL A 37 14.98 11.33 6.33
N GLU A 38 14.55 12.49 5.82
CA GLU A 38 13.21 13.02 6.07
C GLU A 38 12.19 12.32 5.18
N LYS A 39 11.07 11.86 5.78
CA LYS A 39 9.96 11.17 5.10
C LYS A 39 10.38 10.15 4.01
N PRO A 40 11.30 9.21 4.30
CA PRO A 40 11.73 8.24 3.31
C PRO A 40 10.60 7.27 2.97
N THR A 41 10.71 6.65 1.80
CA THR A 41 10.01 5.40 1.54
C THR A 41 10.80 4.25 2.15
N ILE A 42 10.13 3.42 2.94
CA ILE A 42 10.76 2.28 3.63
C ILE A 42 10.81 1.10 2.67
N GLU A 43 12.00 0.82 2.14
CA GLU A 43 12.23 -0.28 1.20
C GLU A 43 11.77 -1.62 1.79
N ASN A 44 11.22 -2.47 0.93
CA ASN A 44 10.74 -3.82 1.28
C ASN A 44 9.63 -3.88 2.34
N THR A 45 9.08 -2.75 2.76
CA THR A 45 7.90 -2.68 3.65
C THR A 45 6.69 -2.29 2.84
N TRP A 46 5.71 -3.19 2.74
CA TRP A 46 4.59 -3.06 1.80
C TRP A 46 3.29 -2.75 2.51
N ILE A 47 2.56 -1.76 2.02
CA ILE A 47 1.23 -1.40 2.50
C ILE A 47 0.18 -1.57 1.41
N ASN A 48 -1.06 -1.70 1.85
CA ASN A 48 -2.22 -1.74 0.98
C ASN A 48 -2.46 -0.37 0.33
N ALA A 49 -2.50 -0.32 -0.99
CA ALA A 49 -2.71 0.92 -1.75
C ALA A 49 -4.19 1.32 -1.89
N GLY A 50 -5.13 0.52 -1.37
CA GLY A 50 -6.57 0.75 -1.49
C GLY A 50 -7.17 0.35 -2.84
N ILE A 51 -6.44 -0.40 -3.67
CA ILE A 51 -6.85 -0.82 -5.01
C ILE A 51 -6.87 -2.34 -5.10
N TYR A 52 -8.00 -2.89 -5.54
CA TYR A 52 -8.28 -4.32 -5.51
C TYR A 52 -8.81 -4.83 -6.85
N ALA A 53 -8.34 -6.01 -7.25
CA ALA A 53 -8.97 -6.81 -8.30
C ALA A 53 -9.43 -8.13 -7.69
N MET A 54 -10.73 -8.44 -7.78
CA MET A 54 -11.33 -9.58 -7.08
C MET A 54 -12.33 -10.32 -7.95
N ARG A 55 -12.47 -11.63 -7.73
CA ARG A 55 -13.54 -12.43 -8.35
C ARG A 55 -14.89 -12.04 -7.76
N ARG A 56 -15.95 -12.14 -8.58
CA ARG A 56 -17.33 -11.84 -8.16
C ARG A 56 -17.78 -12.66 -6.94
N SER A 57 -17.31 -13.89 -6.81
CA SER A 57 -17.61 -14.77 -5.67
C SER A 57 -17.17 -14.19 -4.31
N ILE A 58 -16.22 -13.25 -4.29
CA ILE A 58 -15.81 -12.58 -3.04
C ILE A 58 -16.89 -11.64 -2.52
N VAL A 59 -17.74 -11.08 -3.39
CA VAL A 59 -18.81 -10.15 -2.99
C VAL A 59 -19.76 -10.80 -2.00
N GLU A 60 -20.02 -12.11 -2.14
CA GLU A 60 -20.86 -12.88 -1.22
C GLU A 60 -20.21 -13.12 0.15
N LYS A 61 -18.88 -12.99 0.24
CA LYS A 61 -18.12 -13.11 1.49
C LYS A 61 -17.93 -11.76 2.18
N CYS A 62 -18.21 -10.66 1.50
CA CYS A 62 -18.10 -9.32 2.06
C CYS A 62 -19.16 -9.13 3.16
N PRO A 63 -18.80 -8.50 4.29
CA PRO A 63 -19.79 -8.17 5.31
C PRO A 63 -20.79 -7.15 4.75
N GLU A 64 -22.05 -7.22 5.18
CA GLU A 64 -23.06 -6.19 4.84
C GLU A 64 -22.63 -4.79 5.32
N LYS A 65 -21.89 -4.74 6.43
CA LYS A 65 -21.28 -3.52 7.00
C LYS A 65 -19.91 -3.85 7.58
N GLY A 66 -18.91 -3.03 7.26
CA GLY A 66 -17.56 -3.10 7.83
C GLY A 66 -16.47 -3.24 6.77
N ASP A 67 -15.24 -3.43 7.25
CA ASP A 67 -14.04 -3.38 6.41
C ASP A 67 -13.64 -4.77 5.92
N ILE A 68 -13.60 -4.95 4.60
CA ILE A 68 -13.07 -6.19 3.98
C ILE A 68 -11.60 -6.44 4.37
N GLU A 69 -10.86 -5.39 4.69
CA GLU A 69 -9.47 -5.41 5.13
C GLU A 69 -9.28 -6.04 6.51
N LYS A 70 -10.31 -5.97 7.37
CA LYS A 70 -10.29 -6.55 8.72
C LYS A 70 -10.98 -7.91 8.79
N THR A 71 -11.66 -8.31 7.72
CA THR A 71 -12.53 -9.50 7.70
C THR A 71 -12.13 -10.47 6.59
N VAL A 72 -12.43 -10.13 5.34
CA VAL A 72 -12.25 -11.00 4.16
C VAL A 72 -10.77 -11.21 3.81
N PHE A 73 -9.98 -10.14 3.73
CA PHE A 73 -8.58 -10.26 3.30
C PHE A 73 -7.71 -11.10 4.23
N PRO A 74 -7.78 -10.96 5.57
CA PRO A 74 -7.05 -11.84 6.47
C PRO A 74 -7.39 -13.33 6.26
N GLN A 75 -8.67 -13.65 6.02
CA GLN A 75 -9.11 -15.02 5.76
C GLN A 75 -8.55 -15.55 4.43
N LEU A 76 -8.64 -14.77 3.35
CA LEU A 76 -8.08 -15.16 2.05
C LEU A 76 -6.56 -15.32 2.10
N ALA A 77 -5.87 -14.49 2.88
CA ALA A 77 -4.42 -14.59 3.08
C ALA A 77 -4.03 -15.92 3.75
N VAL A 78 -4.72 -16.29 4.84
CA VAL A 78 -4.50 -17.57 5.54
C VAL A 78 -4.78 -18.77 4.63
N GLN A 79 -5.77 -18.64 3.73
CA GLN A 79 -6.13 -19.69 2.77
C GLN A 79 -5.18 -19.77 1.56
N GLY A 80 -4.22 -18.84 1.41
CA GLY A 80 -3.35 -18.78 0.23
C GLY A 80 -4.05 -18.28 -1.05
N ARG A 81 -5.20 -17.60 -0.89
CA ARG A 81 -6.08 -17.16 -1.99
C ARG A 81 -6.03 -15.66 -2.26
N LEU A 82 -5.18 -14.94 -1.51
CA LEU A 82 -4.92 -13.52 -1.66
C LEU A 82 -3.50 -13.31 -2.20
N ALA A 83 -3.37 -12.55 -3.29
CA ALA A 83 -2.07 -12.16 -3.84
C ALA A 83 -1.88 -10.64 -3.78
N ALA A 84 -0.64 -10.20 -3.99
CA ALA A 84 -0.30 -8.80 -4.15
C ALA A 84 0.43 -8.54 -5.47
N VAL A 85 0.22 -7.35 -6.05
CA VAL A 85 1.06 -6.76 -7.10
C VAL A 85 1.80 -5.58 -6.49
N LYS A 86 3.13 -5.64 -6.53
CA LYS A 86 4.01 -4.62 -5.99
C LYS A 86 4.22 -3.52 -7.02
N TYR A 87 3.98 -2.28 -6.63
CA TYR A 87 4.26 -1.09 -7.42
C TYR A 87 5.40 -0.32 -6.76
N THR A 88 6.49 -0.17 -7.51
CA THR A 88 7.72 0.55 -7.09
C THR A 88 7.95 1.74 -8.00
N GLY A 89 8.54 2.82 -7.48
CA GLY A 89 8.80 4.02 -8.27
C GLY A 89 7.54 4.70 -8.80
N VAL A 90 6.40 4.49 -8.14
CA VAL A 90 5.13 5.14 -8.44
C VAL A 90 4.83 6.22 -7.41
N VAL A 91 4.03 7.21 -7.80
CA VAL A 91 3.48 8.18 -6.84
C VAL A 91 2.17 7.62 -6.29
N TRP A 92 2.12 7.47 -4.97
CA TRP A 92 0.92 7.05 -4.24
C TRP A 92 0.78 7.92 -2.99
N LYS A 93 -0.44 8.35 -2.69
CA LYS A 93 -0.76 9.23 -1.56
C LYS A 93 -2.18 8.95 -1.08
N SER A 94 -2.35 8.67 0.21
CA SER A 94 -3.66 8.69 0.86
C SER A 94 -4.08 10.13 1.15
N ILE A 95 -5.38 10.40 1.11
CA ILE A 95 -5.95 11.71 1.40
C ILE A 95 -6.82 11.58 2.65
N ASP A 96 -6.22 11.82 3.82
CA ASP A 96 -6.88 11.69 5.12
C ASP A 96 -7.10 13.06 5.78
N SER A 97 -6.31 14.07 5.39
CA SER A 97 -6.33 15.42 5.93
C SER A 97 -6.28 16.49 4.85
N HIS A 98 -6.59 17.74 5.21
CA HIS A 98 -6.45 18.87 4.28
C HIS A 98 -5.01 19.05 3.78
N LYS A 99 -4.03 18.81 4.66
CA LYS A 99 -2.61 18.83 4.33
C LYS A 99 -2.26 17.82 3.24
N ASP A 100 -2.90 16.64 3.23
CA ASP A 100 -2.66 15.64 2.20
C ASP A 100 -3.15 16.09 0.81
N ILE A 101 -4.20 16.92 0.76
CA ILE A 101 -4.70 17.52 -0.50
C ILE A 101 -3.66 18.50 -1.06
N GLU A 102 -3.08 19.34 -0.21
CA GLU A 102 -2.02 20.28 -0.59
C GLU A 102 -0.80 19.51 -1.13
N GLU A 103 -0.29 18.55 -0.35
CA GLU A 103 0.86 17.72 -0.75
C GLU A 103 0.58 16.94 -2.06
N ALA A 104 -0.64 16.42 -2.26
CA ALA A 104 -1.01 15.74 -3.50
C ALA A 104 -1.11 16.68 -4.70
N THR A 105 -1.59 17.91 -4.50
CA THR A 105 -1.71 18.92 -5.56
C THR A 105 -0.33 19.35 -6.05
N GLU A 106 0.61 19.54 -5.13
CA GLU A 106 2.02 19.81 -5.44
C GLU A 106 2.62 18.66 -6.24
N ALA A 107 2.48 17.42 -5.76
CA ALA A 107 3.00 16.23 -6.43
C ALA A 107 2.44 16.06 -7.86
N ILE A 108 1.14 16.28 -8.06
CA ILE A 108 0.51 16.19 -9.39
C ILE A 108 1.09 17.26 -10.33
N SER A 109 1.31 18.48 -9.84
CA SER A 109 1.85 19.58 -10.64
C SER A 109 3.25 19.25 -11.16
N GLU A 110 4.11 18.64 -10.33
CA GLU A 110 5.45 18.21 -10.73
C GLU A 110 5.44 17.09 -11.78
N ILE A 111 4.45 16.19 -11.71
CA ILE A 111 4.30 15.08 -12.66
C ILE A 111 3.82 15.58 -14.02
N ILE A 112 2.85 16.48 -14.05
CA ILE A 112 2.25 16.98 -15.30
C ILE A 112 3.19 17.95 -16.05
N GLN A 113 4.12 18.61 -15.34
CA GLN A 113 5.09 19.52 -15.94
C GLN A 113 6.33 18.82 -16.54
N LYS A 114 6.47 17.50 -16.36
CA LYS A 114 7.48 16.66 -17.03
C LYS A 114 6.96 16.10 -18.34
#